data_AF-A0A956TFA4-F1
#
_entry.id   AF-A0A956TFA4-F1
#
_cell.length_a   1.000
_cell.length_b   1.000
_cell.length_c   1.000
_cell.angle_alpha   90.00
_cell.angle_beta   90.00
_cell.angle_gamma   90.00
#
_symmetry.space_group_name_H-M   'P 1'
#
loop_
_entity.id
_entity.type
_entity.pdbx_description
1 polymer ?
#
loop_
_entity_poly.entity_id
_entity_poly.type
_entity_poly.pdbx_seq_one_letter_code
_entity_poly.pdbx_strand_id
1 'polypeptide(L)'
;DGYLSKPIDENKLAQTLSKFAGDKKIVDKEVDEEDEAAEGGDTNGSAAGPVIDIDAVLRRVSGNKDILKMLAGQFLDLSRQQLDQIKTAVDKDDAKALEIAAHTFKGSLLNFEARIAAESAKKLEYMGREGSTEGASEIFDELSKSYSDLRVELEKLAT
;
A
#
# COMPACT_ATOMS: atom_id res chain seq x y z
N ASP A 1 -0.19 -37.06 -26.24
CA ASP A 1 0.69 -35.94 -25.92
C ASP A 1 0.02 -34.63 -26.24
N GLY A 2 -0.58 -33.90 -25.31
CA GLY A 2 -0.21 -33.77 -23.91
C GLY A 2 0.42 -32.40 -23.72
N TYR A 3 -0.38 -31.33 -23.69
CA TYR A 3 -0.05 -30.13 -22.93
C TYR A 3 -1.35 -29.47 -22.47
N LEU A 4 -1.39 -29.22 -21.16
CA LEU A 4 -2.55 -28.90 -20.34
C LEU A 4 -3.23 -27.57 -20.71
N SER A 5 -4.55 -27.63 -20.68
CA SER A 5 -5.50 -26.53 -20.73
C SER A 5 -5.47 -25.70 -19.42
N LYS A 6 -5.06 -24.43 -19.55
CA LYS A 6 -5.53 -23.13 -18.95
C LYS A 6 -6.11 -23.06 -17.50
N PRO A 7 -6.02 -21.89 -16.80
CA PRO A 7 -5.92 -20.54 -17.38
C PRO A 7 -4.93 -19.54 -16.74
N ILE A 8 -4.44 -18.62 -17.58
CA ILE A 8 -4.19 -17.25 -17.15
C ILE A 8 -5.57 -16.61 -17.03
N ASP A 9 -5.92 -16.14 -15.83
CA ASP A 9 -7.15 -15.40 -15.60
C ASP A 9 -7.00 -13.98 -16.17
N GLU A 10 -7.17 -13.89 -17.49
CA GLU A 10 -7.09 -12.67 -18.31
C GLU A 10 -8.11 -11.60 -17.86
N ASN A 11 -9.13 -11.97 -17.08
CA ASN A 11 -10.14 -11.06 -16.54
C ASN A 11 -9.77 -10.41 -15.19
N LYS A 12 -8.86 -11.01 -14.40
CA LYS A 12 -8.31 -10.37 -13.19
C LYS A 12 -7.22 -9.34 -13.50
N LEU A 13 -6.51 -9.51 -14.62
CA LEU A 13 -5.47 -8.58 -15.08
C LEU A 13 -6.05 -7.21 -15.49
N ALA A 14 -7.27 -7.17 -16.05
CA ALA A 14 -7.94 -5.94 -16.49
C ALA A 14 -8.51 -5.09 -15.32
N GLN A 15 -8.87 -5.71 -14.19
CA GLN A 15 -9.35 -4.97 -13.01
C GLN A 15 -8.21 -4.32 -12.22
N THR A 16 -7.01 -4.90 -12.20
CA THR A 16 -5.86 -4.33 -11.47
C THR A 16 -5.29 -3.09 -12.16
N LEU A 17 -5.37 -2.98 -13.50
CA LEU A 17 -4.89 -1.81 -14.25
C LEU A 17 -5.88 -0.63 -14.27
N SER A 18 -7.17 -0.88 -14.03
CA SER A 18 -8.22 0.16 -14.10
C SER A 18 -8.29 1.07 -12.87
N LYS A 19 -7.72 0.69 -11.72
CA LYS A 19 -7.71 1.53 -10.49
C LYS A 19 -6.62 2.62 -10.48
N PHE A 20 -5.73 2.65 -11.46
CA PHE A 20 -4.65 3.64 -11.57
C PHE A 20 -4.95 4.81 -12.53
N ALA A 21 -6.09 4.82 -13.23
CA ALA A 21 -6.53 5.95 -14.05
C ALA A 21 -7.65 6.69 -13.32
N GLY A 22 -7.43 7.96 -13.03
CA GLY A 22 -8.29 8.77 -12.18
C GLY A 22 -9.74 8.95 -12.66
N ASP A 23 -10.53 9.44 -11.69
CA ASP A 23 -11.85 10.06 -11.75
C ASP A 23 -13.14 9.20 -11.63
N LYS A 24 -13.71 9.32 -10.43
CA LYS A 24 -15.07 9.80 -10.09
C LYS A 24 -16.32 9.03 -10.55
N LYS A 25 -16.98 8.43 -9.54
CA LYS A 25 -18.36 8.70 -9.04
C LYS A 25 -19.33 7.49 -8.97
N ILE A 26 -19.53 7.04 -7.72
CA ILE A 26 -20.78 6.58 -7.04
C ILE A 26 -21.69 5.57 -7.76
N VAL A 27 -21.82 4.35 -7.19
CA VAL A 27 -23.09 3.85 -6.58
C VAL A 27 -22.87 2.56 -5.78
N ASP A 28 -23.70 2.43 -4.75
CA ASP A 28 -23.78 1.41 -3.71
C ASP A 28 -23.57 -0.05 -4.14
N LYS A 29 -22.76 -0.76 -3.36
CA LYS A 29 -23.09 -2.12 -2.91
C LYS A 29 -22.26 -2.49 -1.69
N GLU A 30 -22.96 -2.65 -0.57
CA GLU A 30 -22.57 -3.54 0.51
C GLU A 30 -22.21 -4.91 -0.09
N VAL A 31 -21.00 -5.36 0.20
CA VAL A 31 -20.69 -6.78 0.39
C VAL A 31 -19.67 -6.83 1.51
N ASP A 32 -20.15 -7.36 2.64
CA ASP A 32 -19.34 -7.99 3.67
C ASP A 32 -18.33 -8.94 3.02
N GLU A 33 -17.05 -8.77 3.33
CA GLU A 33 -16.12 -9.90 3.37
C GLU A 33 -15.35 -9.83 4.68
N GLU A 34 -15.58 -10.90 5.44
CA GLU A 34 -15.18 -11.19 6.79
C GLU A 34 -13.66 -11.37 6.92
N ASP A 35 -13.15 -10.88 8.04
CA ASP A 35 -12.26 -11.61 8.96
C ASP A 35 -11.34 -12.71 8.39
N GLU A 36 -10.04 -12.41 8.32
CA GLU A 36 -9.01 -13.43 8.56
C GLU A 36 -8.15 -13.01 9.75
N ALA A 37 -8.62 -13.38 10.94
CA ALA A 37 -7.82 -13.53 12.13
C ALA A 37 -7.20 -14.94 12.21
N ALA A 38 -6.04 -15.00 12.90
CA ALA A 38 -5.37 -16.15 13.54
C ALA A 38 -4.34 -16.91 12.66
N GLU A 39 -3.06 -17.13 13.02
CA GLU A 39 -2.17 -16.85 14.16
C GLU A 39 -0.72 -16.87 13.58
N GLY A 40 0.37 -16.35 14.15
CA GLY A 40 0.86 -16.35 15.53
C GLY A 40 2.34 -16.72 15.49
N GLY A 41 3.20 -15.87 16.06
CA GLY A 41 4.65 -16.07 16.04
C GLY A 41 5.35 -14.99 16.84
N ASP A 42 5.21 -15.07 18.17
CA ASP A 42 5.98 -14.26 19.12
C ASP A 42 7.42 -14.80 19.19
N THR A 43 8.42 -14.02 18.76
CA THR A 43 9.78 -14.06 19.32
C THR A 43 10.52 -12.74 19.08
N ASN A 44 10.62 -11.97 20.15
CA ASN A 44 11.67 -11.01 20.49
C ASN A 44 13.01 -11.15 19.70
N GLY A 45 13.39 -10.09 18.96
CA GLY A 45 14.78 -9.89 18.50
C GLY A 45 14.95 -9.23 17.12
N SER A 46 15.14 -7.91 17.10
CA SER A 46 15.48 -7.06 15.94
C SER A 46 14.37 -6.82 14.91
N ALA A 47 13.57 -5.77 15.13
CA ALA A 47 12.68 -5.14 14.15
C ALA A 47 13.48 -4.48 13.01
N ALA A 48 14.08 -5.29 12.14
CA ALA A 48 14.83 -4.85 10.97
C ALA A 48 14.55 -5.79 9.79
N GLY A 49 13.27 -5.96 9.45
CA GLY A 49 12.94 -6.42 8.10
C GLY A 49 13.41 -5.38 7.07
N PRO A 50 13.73 -5.78 5.83
CA PRO A 50 14.11 -4.82 4.80
C PRO A 50 12.96 -3.84 4.57
N VAL A 51 13.30 -2.57 4.32
CA VAL A 51 12.34 -1.51 3.99
C VAL A 51 11.51 -1.86 2.75
N ILE A 52 12.11 -2.60 1.82
CA ILE A 52 11.53 -3.14 0.59
C ILE A 52 12.15 -4.51 0.27
N ASP A 53 11.32 -5.50 -0.04
CA ASP A 53 11.78 -6.78 -0.61
C ASP A 53 11.89 -6.66 -2.14
N ILE A 54 13.02 -6.14 -2.62
CA ILE A 54 13.26 -5.88 -4.05
C ILE A 54 13.10 -7.17 -4.88
N ASP A 55 13.54 -8.31 -4.35
CA ASP A 55 13.43 -9.59 -5.07
C ASP A 55 11.97 -10.01 -5.22
N ALA A 56 11.13 -9.81 -4.20
CA ALA A 56 9.70 -10.04 -4.30
C ALA A 56 9.02 -9.14 -5.33
N VAL A 57 9.34 -7.84 -5.33
CA VAL A 57 8.79 -6.91 -6.33
C VAL A 57 9.27 -7.27 -7.73
N LEU A 58 10.54 -7.65 -7.89
CA LEU A 58 11.11 -8.06 -9.17
C LEU A 58 10.46 -9.35 -9.71
N ARG A 59 10.11 -10.30 -8.84
CA ARG A 59 9.34 -11.51 -9.23
C ARG A 59 7.95 -11.14 -9.79
N ARG A 60 7.28 -10.13 -9.23
CA ARG A 60 5.96 -9.66 -9.72
C ARG A 60 6.02 -9.09 -11.14
N VAL A 61 7.14 -8.48 -11.50
CA VAL A 61 7.40 -7.97 -12.86
C VAL A 61 8.18 -8.95 -13.73
N SER A 62 8.16 -10.25 -13.39
CA SER A 62 8.82 -11.33 -14.15
C SER A 62 10.31 -11.10 -14.41
N GLY A 63 11.03 -10.48 -13.46
CA GLY A 63 12.46 -10.19 -13.61
C GLY A 63 12.76 -8.90 -14.39
N ASN A 64 11.75 -8.19 -14.89
CA ASN A 64 11.95 -7.03 -15.74
C ASN A 64 12.28 -5.77 -14.92
N LYS A 65 13.57 -5.42 -14.90
CA LYS A 65 14.08 -4.25 -14.20
C LYS A 65 13.54 -2.93 -14.76
N ASP A 66 13.31 -2.83 -16.06
CA ASP A 66 12.81 -1.59 -16.68
C ASP A 66 11.37 -1.30 -16.25
N ILE A 67 10.53 -2.34 -16.16
CA ILE A 67 9.19 -2.23 -15.60
C ILE A 67 9.26 -1.84 -14.11
N LEU A 68 10.16 -2.45 -13.33
CA LEU A 68 10.36 -2.07 -11.93
C LEU A 68 10.72 -0.57 -11.78
N LYS A 69 11.65 -0.06 -12.59
CA LYS A 69 12.05 1.35 -12.58
C LYS A 69 10.88 2.28 -12.91
N MET A 70 10.10 1.94 -13.93
CA MET A 70 8.91 2.70 -14.32
C MET A 70 7.87 2.72 -13.21
N LEU A 71 7.57 1.59 -12.58
CA LEU A 71 6.64 1.51 -11.45
C LEU A 71 7.16 2.31 -10.25
N ALA A 72 8.45 2.21 -9.93
CA ALA A 72 9.08 2.98 -8.85
C ALA A 72 8.94 4.48 -9.10
N GLY A 73 9.22 4.96 -10.32
CA GLY A 73 9.02 6.36 -10.70
C GLY A 73 7.58 6.83 -10.52
N GLN A 74 6.61 6.05 -11.05
CA GLN A 74 5.19 6.38 -10.92
C GLN A 74 4.73 6.42 -9.45
N PHE A 75 5.20 5.47 -8.63
CA PHE A 75 4.92 5.46 -7.21
C PHE A 75 5.48 6.71 -6.52
N LEU A 76 6.74 7.08 -6.78
CA LEU A 76 7.38 8.26 -6.18
C LEU A 76 6.63 9.57 -6.49
N ASP A 77 5.99 9.66 -7.66
CA ASP A 77 5.20 10.82 -8.06
C ASP A 77 3.83 10.88 -7.35
N LEU A 78 3.15 9.75 -7.21
CA LEU A 78 1.81 9.68 -6.61
C LEU A 78 1.84 9.68 -5.07
N SER A 79 2.83 8.99 -4.48
CA SER A 79 2.89 8.71 -3.05
C SER A 79 3.04 9.95 -2.17
N ARG A 80 3.70 11.01 -2.66
CA ARG A 80 3.77 12.30 -1.95
C ARG A 80 2.38 12.89 -1.71
N GLN A 81 1.56 12.94 -2.76
CA GLN A 81 0.20 13.46 -2.66
C GLN A 81 -0.66 12.60 -1.72
N GLN A 82 -0.51 11.28 -1.75
CA GLN A 82 -1.23 10.37 -0.85
C GLN A 82 -0.84 10.58 0.62
N LEU A 83 0.46 10.77 0.91
CA LEU A 83 0.92 11.08 2.26
C LEU A 83 0.37 12.43 2.76
N ASP A 84 0.37 13.46 1.90
CA ASP A 84 -0.18 14.79 2.22
C ASP A 84 -1.70 14.73 2.50
N GLN A 85 -2.44 13.86 1.81
CA GLN A 85 -3.86 13.63 2.07
C GLN A 85 -4.10 13.03 3.45
N ILE A 86 -3.26 12.07 3.86
CA ILE A 86 -3.31 11.50 5.22
C ILE A 86 -3.01 12.59 6.25
N LYS A 87 -1.94 13.37 6.04
CA LYS A 87 -1.59 14.47 6.95
C LYS A 87 -2.73 15.46 7.12
N THR A 88 -3.36 15.84 6.01
CA THR A 88 -4.49 16.76 6.00
C THR A 88 -5.68 16.20 6.77
N ALA A 89 -5.95 14.90 6.66
CA ALA A 89 -7.04 14.26 7.39
C ALA A 89 -6.75 14.22 8.91
N VAL A 90 -5.51 13.91 9.30
CA VAL A 90 -5.06 13.97 10.70
C VAL A 90 -5.19 15.39 11.26
N ASP A 91 -4.68 16.41 10.55
CA ASP A 91 -4.70 17.81 11.01
C ASP A 91 -6.10 18.42 11.13
N LYS A 92 -7.08 17.82 10.46
CA LYS A 92 -8.48 18.27 10.46
C LYS A 92 -9.38 17.40 11.33
N ASP A 93 -8.83 16.40 12.02
CA ASP A 93 -9.60 15.40 12.75
C ASP A 93 -10.71 14.74 11.91
N ASP A 94 -10.45 14.57 10.61
CA ASP A 94 -11.41 13.99 9.66
C ASP A 94 -11.20 12.49 9.55
N ALA A 95 -11.84 11.73 10.45
CA ALA A 95 -11.72 10.28 10.53
C ALA A 95 -12.10 9.59 9.21
N LYS A 96 -13.11 10.10 8.48
CA LYS A 96 -13.54 9.48 7.22
C LYS A 96 -12.53 9.72 6.10
N ALA A 97 -11.99 10.94 6.00
CA ALA A 97 -10.90 11.21 5.08
C ALA A 97 -9.64 10.41 5.44
N LEU A 98 -9.36 10.21 6.73
CA LEU A 98 -8.22 9.44 7.21
C LEU A 98 -8.33 7.98 6.76
N GLU A 99 -9.48 7.34 6.97
CA GLU A 99 -9.78 5.98 6.52
C GLU A 99 -9.46 5.82 5.02
N ILE A 100 -10.05 6.68 4.17
CA ILE A 100 -9.96 6.58 2.72
C ILE A 100 -8.52 6.82 2.23
N ALA A 101 -7.87 7.86 2.75
CA ALA A 101 -6.50 8.22 2.35
C ALA A 101 -5.51 7.13 2.78
N ALA A 102 -5.62 6.63 4.01
CA ALA A 102 -4.76 5.59 4.54
C ALA A 102 -4.96 4.25 3.82
N HIS A 103 -6.21 3.85 3.54
CA HIS A 103 -6.52 2.66 2.74
C HIS A 103 -5.86 2.71 1.36
N THR A 104 -6.00 3.86 0.68
CA THR A 104 -5.44 4.06 -0.67
C THR A 104 -3.92 3.98 -0.66
N PHE A 105 -3.28 4.62 0.32
CA PHE A 105 -1.83 4.62 0.44
C PHE A 105 -1.28 3.25 0.83
N LYS A 106 -1.93 2.53 1.75
CA LYS A 106 -1.62 1.14 2.11
C LYS A 106 -1.55 0.25 0.87
N GLY A 107 -2.55 0.32 0.00
CA GLY A 107 -2.58 -0.45 -1.24
C GLY A 107 -1.38 -0.17 -2.14
N SER A 108 -0.98 1.10 -2.23
CA SER A 108 0.17 1.52 -3.03
C SER A 108 1.49 1.02 -2.43
N LEU A 109 1.63 1.01 -1.10
CA LEU A 109 2.80 0.49 -0.38
C LEU A 109 2.97 -1.03 -0.54
N LEU A 110 1.87 -1.79 -0.52
CA LEU A 110 1.90 -3.25 -0.68
C LEU A 110 2.30 -3.71 -2.09
N ASN A 111 2.19 -2.84 -3.11
CA ASN A 111 2.74 -3.14 -4.44
C ASN A 111 4.27 -3.32 -4.40
N PHE A 112 4.93 -2.60 -3.49
CA PHE A 112 6.38 -2.64 -3.28
C PHE A 112 6.80 -3.51 -2.09
N GLU A 113 5.90 -4.33 -1.53
CA GLU A 113 6.17 -5.10 -0.31
C GLU A 113 6.73 -4.24 0.84
N ALA A 114 6.37 -2.95 0.89
CA ALA A 114 6.82 -2.01 1.91
C ALA A 114 6.04 -2.19 3.22
N ARG A 115 6.20 -3.36 3.84
CA ARG A 115 5.34 -3.84 4.93
C ARG A 115 5.34 -2.93 6.15
N ILE A 116 6.48 -2.36 6.51
CA ILE A 116 6.59 -1.46 7.67
C ILE A 116 5.69 -0.23 7.48
N ALA A 117 5.79 0.44 6.33
CA ALA A 117 4.94 1.59 6.02
C ALA A 117 3.48 1.18 5.85
N ALA A 118 3.21 0.03 5.23
CA ALA A 118 1.85 -0.47 5.03
C ALA A 118 1.12 -0.76 6.35
N GLU A 119 1.83 -1.26 7.37
CA GLU A 119 1.27 -1.48 8.70
C GLU A 119 0.92 -0.16 9.40
N SER A 120 1.76 0.88 9.32
CA SER A 120 1.41 2.20 9.86
C SER A 120 0.20 2.81 9.14
N ALA A 121 0.11 2.68 7.81
CA ALA A 121 -1.07 3.09 7.05
C ALA A 121 -2.33 2.30 7.45
N LYS A 122 -2.21 0.99 7.68
CA LYS A 122 -3.32 0.14 8.16
C LYS A 122 -3.82 0.56 9.55
N LYS A 123 -2.93 0.95 10.46
CA LYS A 123 -3.34 1.51 11.77
C LYS A 123 -4.16 2.79 11.60
N LEU A 124 -3.72 3.72 10.75
CA LEU A 124 -4.46 4.97 10.47
C LEU A 124 -5.82 4.70 9.80
N GLU A 125 -5.86 3.75 8.86
CA GLU A 125 -7.10 3.31 8.23
C GLU A 125 -8.09 2.77 9.27
N TYR A 126 -7.60 1.93 10.20
CA TYR A 126 -8.40 1.40 11.29
C TYR A 126 -8.95 2.51 12.19
N MET A 127 -8.11 3.45 12.62
CA MET A 127 -8.54 4.57 13.45
C MET A 127 -9.65 5.40 12.77
N GLY A 128 -9.46 5.72 11.48
CA GLY A 128 -10.46 6.42 10.69
C GLY A 128 -11.78 5.65 10.57
N ARG A 129 -11.71 4.33 10.38
CA ARG A 129 -12.87 3.44 10.33
C ARG A 129 -13.64 3.40 11.65
N GLU A 130 -12.94 3.41 12.78
CA GLU A 130 -13.55 3.52 14.13
C GLU A 130 -14.07 4.93 14.44
N GLY A 131 -13.92 5.89 13.51
CA GLY A 131 -14.37 7.26 13.68
C GLY A 131 -13.48 8.10 14.59
N SER A 132 -12.23 7.70 14.82
CA SER A 132 -11.29 8.38 15.71
C SER A 132 -10.03 8.86 15.00
N THR A 133 -9.54 10.03 15.38
CA THR A 133 -8.22 10.56 15.02
C THR A 133 -7.31 10.72 16.24
N GLU A 134 -7.76 10.29 17.43
CA GLU A 134 -7.00 10.41 18.67
C GLU A 134 -5.71 9.59 18.60
N GLY A 135 -4.56 10.25 18.68
CA GLY A 135 -3.25 9.62 18.53
C GLY A 135 -2.79 9.40 17.08
N ALA A 136 -3.58 9.80 16.08
CA ALA A 136 -3.24 9.59 14.67
C ALA A 136 -1.96 10.32 14.25
N SER A 137 -1.62 11.43 14.91
CA SER A 137 -0.39 12.18 14.65
C SER A 137 0.87 11.34 14.90
N GLU A 138 0.92 10.54 15.96
CA GLU A 138 2.10 9.73 16.28
C GLU A 138 2.29 8.62 15.24
N ILE A 139 1.19 7.98 14.83
CA ILE A 139 1.21 6.94 13.79
C ILE A 139 1.53 7.54 12.42
N PHE A 140 1.09 8.77 12.14
CA PHE A 140 1.47 9.49 10.93
C PHE A 140 2.98 9.77 10.88
N ASP A 141 3.60 10.10 12.01
CA ASP A 141 5.05 10.30 12.07
C ASP A 141 5.82 8.99 11.82
N GLU A 142 5.34 7.87 12.36
CA GLU A 142 5.86 6.52 12.05
C GLU A 142 5.75 6.19 10.54
N LEU A 143 4.59 6.47 9.95
CA LEU A 143 4.34 6.27 8.52
C LEU A 143 5.27 7.15 7.68
N SER A 144 5.41 8.43 8.04
CA SER A 144 6.24 9.40 7.31
C SER A 144 7.70 8.99 7.31
N LYS A 145 8.21 8.50 8.45
CA LYS A 145 9.58 8.00 8.58
C LYS A 145 9.81 6.77 7.71
N SER A 146 8.96 5.76 7.85
CA SER A 146 9.10 4.51 7.06
C SER A 146 8.91 4.73 5.56
N TYR A 147 8.03 5.65 5.16
CA TYR A 147 7.90 6.07 3.77
C TYR A 147 9.14 6.82 3.25
N SER A 148 9.77 7.67 4.07
CA SER A 148 11.01 8.34 3.70
C SER A 148 12.13 7.32 3.43
N ASP A 149 12.24 6.28 4.25
CA ASP A 149 13.21 5.20 4.05
C ASP A 149 12.93 4.45 2.74
N LEU A 150 11.66 4.13 2.47
CA LEU A 150 11.23 3.48 1.22
C LEU A 150 11.58 4.32 -0.01
N ARG A 151 11.32 5.63 0.07
CA ARG A 151 11.59 6.58 -1.01
C ARG A 151 13.06 6.53 -1.43
N VAL A 152 13.97 6.53 -0.47
CA VAL A 152 15.42 6.47 -0.71
C VAL A 152 15.81 5.18 -1.44
N GLU A 153 15.22 4.04 -1.07
CA GLU A 153 15.49 2.77 -1.75
C GLU A 153 14.94 2.74 -3.18
N LEU A 154 13.74 3.29 -3.40
CA LEU A 154 13.14 3.36 -4.74
C LEU A 154 13.90 4.33 -5.67
N GLU A 155 14.43 5.44 -5.15
CA GLU A 155 15.27 6.37 -5.93
C GLU A 155 16.57 5.72 -6.41
N LYS A 156 17.18 4.85 -5.59
CA LYS A 156 18.37 4.06 -6.00
C LYS A 156 18.06 3.12 -7.15
N LEU A 157 16.84 2.57 -7.20
CA LEU A 157 16.40 1.70 -8.29
C LEU A 157 16.13 2.49 -9.57
N ALA A 158 15.61 3.72 -9.45
CA ALA A 158 15.25 4.57 -10.58
C ALA A 158 16.47 5.16 -11.32
N THR A 159 17.66 5.15 -10.70
CA THR A 159 18.94 5.57 -11.30
C THR A 159 19.50 4.45 -12.20
#